data_AF-A0A1T5AHG7-F1
#
_entry.id   AF-A0A1T5AHG7-F1
#
_cell.length_a   1.000
_cell.length_b   1.000
_cell.length_c   1.000
_cell.angle_alpha   90.00
_cell.angle_beta   90.00
_cell.angle_gamma   90.00
#
_symmetry.space_group_name_H-M   'P 1'
#
loop_
_entity.id
_entity.type
_entity.pdbx_description
1 polymer ?
#
loop_
_entity_poly.entity_id
_entity_poly.type
_entity_poly.pdbx_seq_one_letter_code
_entity_poly.pdbx_strand_id
1 'polypeptide(L)'
;MLFSAFISINSFSQKGLEVNVNSERTLGFEYWFNNKIAGVMRLHAGVLDGYSVSPMVILNLKEIDASTKLYLGVGFREVEDFETLSIPLGLRVYPFDKMPKFGFTLELENVFGDDYILIPSFGLSYRF
;
A
#
# COMPACT_ATOMS: atom_id res chain seq x y z
N MET A 1 10.77 -32.57 12.51
CA MET A 1 9.46 -32.15 13.04
C MET A 1 9.58 -30.75 13.62
N LEU A 2 9.58 -29.70 12.78
CA LEU A 2 9.54 -28.30 13.25
C LEU A 2 9.21 -27.34 12.09
N PHE A 3 8.36 -27.79 11.15
CA PHE A 3 7.93 -27.00 9.99
C PHE A 3 6.41 -26.86 9.89
N SER A 4 5.68 -27.29 10.93
CA SER A 4 4.21 -27.42 10.89
C SER A 4 3.49 -26.52 11.90
N ALA A 5 4.20 -25.60 12.56
CA ALA A 5 3.64 -24.80 13.66
C ALA A 5 3.09 -23.41 13.28
N PHE A 6 3.14 -22.99 12.01
CA PHE A 6 2.82 -21.60 11.64
C PHE A 6 1.60 -21.36 10.73
N ILE A 7 0.79 -22.37 10.39
CA ILE A 7 -0.35 -22.15 9.48
C ILE A 7 -1.65 -22.77 10.03
N SER A 8 -1.94 -22.50 11.31
CA SER A 8 -3.25 -22.80 11.88
C SER A 8 -3.88 -21.58 12.56
N ILE A 9 -3.77 -20.42 11.92
CA ILE A 9 -4.48 -19.20 12.30
C ILE A 9 -5.80 -19.10 11.50
N ASN A 10 -6.68 -20.06 11.72
CA ASN A 10 -8.05 -20.02 11.18
C ASN A 10 -8.93 -19.10 12.05
N SER A 11 -8.77 -17.77 11.93
CA SER A 11 -9.85 -16.81 12.30
C SER A 11 -9.59 -15.34 11.92
N PHE A 12 -8.64 -15.01 11.04
CA PHE A 12 -8.69 -13.69 10.41
C PHE A 12 -9.78 -13.72 9.35
N SER A 13 -10.88 -13.00 9.57
CA SER A 13 -11.81 -12.62 8.50
C SER A 13 -11.03 -11.83 7.46
N GLN A 14 -10.43 -12.54 6.51
CA GLN A 14 -9.61 -11.98 5.44
C GLN A 14 -10.51 -11.03 4.66
N LYS A 15 -10.22 -9.72 4.71
CA LYS A 15 -11.12 -8.72 4.11
C LYS A 15 -10.92 -8.53 2.62
N GLY A 16 -9.75 -8.88 2.10
CA GLY A 16 -9.52 -8.97 0.66
C GLY A 16 -8.14 -8.50 0.22
N LEU A 17 -7.86 -8.78 -1.05
CA LEU A 17 -6.73 -8.24 -1.79
C LEU A 17 -7.16 -6.94 -2.43
N GLU A 18 -6.30 -5.93 -2.39
CA GLU A 18 -6.49 -4.69 -3.12
C GLU A 18 -5.25 -4.42 -3.98
N VAL A 19 -5.46 -4.09 -5.25
CA VAL A 19 -4.37 -3.80 -6.19
C VAL A 19 -4.44 -2.32 -6.54
N ASN A 20 -3.31 -1.61 -6.49
CA ASN A 20 -3.25 -0.20 -6.84
C ASN A 20 -2.22 0.08 -7.95
N VAL A 21 -2.54 1.04 -8.81
CA VAL A 21 -1.63 1.61 -9.81
C VAL A 21 -1.62 3.12 -9.65
N ASN A 22 -0.46 3.76 -9.73
CA ASN A 22 -0.34 5.22 -9.57
C ASN A 22 0.50 5.90 -10.65
N SER A 23 0.52 7.24 -10.61
CA SER A 23 1.27 8.11 -11.52
C SER A 23 2.79 7.91 -11.47
N GLU A 24 3.30 7.39 -10.35
CA GLU A 24 4.70 7.00 -10.15
C GLU A 24 5.03 5.62 -10.73
N ARG A 25 4.17 5.10 -11.63
CA ARG A 25 4.34 3.78 -12.27
C ARG A 25 4.55 2.65 -11.26
N THR A 26 3.87 2.78 -10.12
CA THR A 26 3.93 1.80 -9.05
C THR A 26 2.72 0.89 -9.16
N LEU A 27 2.94 -0.43 -9.14
CA LEU A 27 1.91 -1.46 -8.97
C LEU A 27 2.02 -2.04 -7.57
N GLY A 28 1.01 -1.83 -6.72
CA GLY A 28 1.00 -2.37 -5.37
C GLY A 28 -0.07 -3.43 -5.16
N PHE A 29 0.27 -4.38 -4.30
CA PHE A 29 -0.58 -5.49 -3.86
C PHE A 29 -0.73 -5.39 -2.36
N GLU A 30 -1.95 -5.13 -1.91
CA GLU A 30 -2.30 -4.91 -0.51
C GLU A 30 -3.14 -6.07 0.00
N TYR A 31 -2.66 -6.76 1.02
CA TYR A 31 -3.42 -7.78 1.72
C TYR A 31 -3.96 -7.22 3.03
N TRP A 32 -5.28 -7.01 3.10
CA TRP A 32 -5.95 -6.46 4.27
C TRP A 32 -6.25 -7.55 5.29
N PHE A 33 -5.48 -7.57 6.39
CA PHE A 33 -5.70 -8.48 7.52
C PHE A 33 -6.98 -8.15 8.28
N ASN A 34 -7.37 -6.87 8.29
CA ASN A 34 -8.64 -6.37 8.83
C ASN A 34 -8.98 -5.00 8.22
N ASN A 35 -9.90 -4.23 8.82
CA ASN A 35 -10.29 -2.90 8.34
C ASN A 35 -9.21 -1.80 8.52
N LYS A 36 -8.18 -2.07 9.33
CA LYS A 36 -7.22 -1.08 9.80
C LYS A 36 -5.82 -1.31 9.28
N ILE A 37 -5.39 -2.56 9.07
CA ILE A 37 -4.00 -2.87 8.69
C ILE A 37 -3.93 -3.75 7.45
N ALA A 38 -2.99 -3.41 6.58
CA ALA A 38 -2.63 -4.19 5.41
C ALA A 38 -1.11 -4.38 5.33
N GLY A 39 -0.70 -5.57 4.90
CA GLY A 39 0.65 -5.81 4.39
C GLY A 39 0.65 -5.51 2.91
N VAL A 40 1.69 -4.85 2.40
CA VAL A 40 1.72 -4.36 1.03
C VAL A 40 3.07 -4.65 0.40
N MET A 41 3.03 -5.08 -0.86
CA MET A 41 4.20 -5.17 -1.71
C MET A 41 4.00 -4.24 -2.90
N ARG A 42 4.90 -3.29 -3.11
CA ARG A 42 4.88 -2.42 -4.29
C ARG A 42 6.01 -2.76 -5.25
N LEU A 43 5.71 -2.70 -6.54
CA LEU A 43 6.66 -2.81 -7.65
C LEU A 43 6.72 -1.45 -8.33
N HIS A 44 7.89 -0.83 -8.33
CA HIS A 44 8.12 0.44 -9.01
C HIS A 44 8.81 0.15 -10.35
N ALA A 45 8.29 0.73 -11.43
CA ALA A 45 8.95 0.71 -12.72
C ALA A 45 9.60 2.09 -12.96
N GLY A 46 10.93 2.15 -12.76
CA GLY A 46 11.71 3.35 -13.05
C GLY A 46 11.68 3.68 -14.56
N VAL A 47 11.84 4.97 -14.89
CA VAL A 47 12.00 5.40 -16.28
C VAL A 47 13.42 5.11 -16.80
N LEU A 48 14.41 5.00 -15.89
CA LEU A 48 15.83 4.86 -16.20
C LEU A 48 16.54 3.70 -15.44
N ASP A 49 16.12 3.34 -14.22
CA ASP A 49 16.90 2.49 -13.29
C ASP A 49 16.30 1.09 -13.00
N GLY A 50 15.47 0.55 -13.90
CA GLY A 50 14.92 -0.81 -13.74
C GLY A 50 13.72 -0.91 -12.78
N TYR A 51 13.51 -2.09 -12.20
CA TYR A 51 12.38 -2.40 -11.33
C TYR A 51 12.83 -2.49 -9.88
N SER A 52 12.13 -1.82 -8.96
CA SER A 52 12.36 -1.98 -7.52
C SER A 52 11.13 -2.53 -6.81
N VAL A 53 11.37 -3.18 -5.69
CA VAL A 53 10.34 -3.74 -4.82
C VAL A 53 10.33 -2.94 -3.51
N SER A 54 9.16 -2.78 -2.91
CA SER A 54 8.98 -2.04 -1.66
C SER A 54 7.99 -2.76 -0.75
N PRO A 55 8.45 -3.53 0.24
CA PRO A 55 7.59 -4.11 1.27
C PRO A 55 7.21 -3.04 2.28
N MET A 56 5.93 -2.98 2.65
CA MET A 56 5.43 -2.01 3.62
C MET A 56 4.21 -2.51 4.37
N VAL A 57 3.86 -1.78 5.43
CA VAL A 57 2.61 -1.93 6.17
C VAL A 57 1.82 -0.63 6.02
N ILE A 58 0.53 -0.75 5.72
CA ILE A 58 -0.39 0.39 5.66
C ILE A 58 -1.41 0.30 6.78
N LEU A 59 -1.72 1.45 7.38
CA LEU A 59 -2.71 1.65 8.42
C LEU A 59 -3.78 2.63 7.95
N ASN A 60 -5.05 2.24 7.98
CA ASN A 60 -6.17 3.17 7.91
C ASN A 60 -6.24 3.95 9.23
N LEU A 61 -5.81 5.21 9.18
CA LEU A 61 -5.80 6.11 10.33
C LEU A 61 -7.21 6.56 10.70
N LYS A 62 -8.00 6.94 9.69
CA LYS A 62 -9.32 7.55 9.90
C LYS A 62 -10.24 7.30 8.72
N GLU A 63 -11.49 6.96 9.00
CA GLU A 63 -12.58 7.07 8.03
C GLU A 63 -13.10 8.51 8.11
N ILE A 64 -12.93 9.27 7.03
CA ILE A 64 -13.39 10.67 6.95
C ILE A 64 -14.90 10.68 6.74
N ASP A 65 -15.38 9.80 5.87
CA ASP A 65 -16.78 9.51 5.60
C ASP A 65 -16.92 8.05 5.10
N ALA A 66 -18.10 7.68 4.59
CA ALA A 66 -18.37 6.32 4.12
C ALA A 66 -17.55 5.91 2.88
N SER A 67 -17.09 6.86 2.06
CA SER A 67 -16.35 6.62 0.83
C SER A 67 -14.87 6.98 0.95
N THR A 68 -14.47 7.73 1.97
CA THR A 68 -13.12 8.32 2.08
C THR A 68 -12.38 7.85 3.32
N LYS A 69 -11.16 7.35 3.12
CA LYS A 69 -10.26 6.90 4.19
C LYS A 69 -8.90 7.60 4.09
N LEU A 70 -8.40 8.04 5.24
CA LEU A 70 -7.02 8.47 5.41
C LEU A 70 -6.18 7.27 5.87
N TYR A 71 -5.06 7.05 5.21
CA TYR A 71 -4.11 5.99 5.56
C TYR A 71 -2.68 6.53 5.68
N LEU A 72 -1.86 5.80 6.43
CA LEU A 72 -0.43 6.01 6.58
C LEU A 72 0.26 4.67 6.38
N GLY A 73 1.31 4.65 5.57
CA GLY A 73 2.18 3.50 5.41
C GLY A 73 3.55 3.74 6.01
N VAL A 74 4.26 2.63 6.25
CA VAL A 74 5.68 2.62 6.56
C VAL A 74 6.29 1.37 5.95
N GLY A 75 7.42 1.53 5.27
CA GLY A 75 8.14 0.41 4.69
C GLY A 75 9.47 0.84 4.11
N PHE A 76 10.08 -0.04 3.34
CA PHE A 76 11.33 0.24 2.65
C PHE A 76 11.04 0.48 1.18
N ARG A 77 11.78 1.41 0.58
CA ARG A 77 11.85 1.59 -0.87
C ARG A 77 13.18 1.02 -1.33
N GLU A 78 13.19 0.25 -2.42
CA GLU A 78 14.42 -0.38 -2.95
C GLU A 78 15.10 -1.34 -1.95
N VAL A 79 14.60 -2.59 -1.92
CA VAL A 79 15.06 -3.65 -0.99
C VAL A 79 16.55 -4.02 -1.13
N GLU A 80 17.24 -3.63 -2.20
CA GLU A 80 18.61 -4.09 -2.45
C GLU A 80 19.56 -3.70 -1.30
N ASP A 81 19.41 -2.50 -0.73
CA ASP A 81 20.22 -2.04 0.40
C ASP A 81 19.41 -1.80 1.69
N PHE A 82 18.07 -1.78 1.65
CA PHE A 82 17.18 -1.44 2.79
C PHE A 82 17.45 -0.08 3.46
N GLU A 83 18.24 0.79 2.83
CA GLU A 83 18.66 2.07 3.42
C GLU A 83 17.57 3.15 3.32
N THR A 84 16.58 2.95 2.45
CA THR A 84 15.57 3.95 2.16
C THR A 84 14.24 3.63 2.86
N LEU A 85 13.89 4.44 3.85
CA LEU A 85 12.60 4.40 4.55
C LEU A 85 11.55 5.19 3.76
N SER A 86 10.41 4.57 3.49
CA SER A 86 9.26 5.19 2.84
C SER A 86 8.07 5.30 3.79
N ILE A 87 7.50 6.50 3.88
CA ILE A 87 6.33 6.83 4.69
C ILE A 87 5.29 7.53 3.81
N PRO A 88 4.39 6.78 3.16
CA PRO A 88 3.27 7.35 2.43
C PRO A 88 2.13 7.78 3.34
N LEU A 89 1.69 9.03 3.20
CA LEU A 89 0.43 9.53 3.76
C LEU A 89 -0.55 9.73 2.62
N GLY A 90 -1.71 9.07 2.67
CA GLY A 90 -2.62 9.11 1.54
C GLY A 90 -4.10 9.07 1.89
N LEU A 91 -4.89 9.47 0.91
CA LEU A 91 -6.34 9.41 0.91
C LEU A 91 -6.79 8.36 -0.09
N ARG A 92 -7.79 7.57 0.28
CA ARG A 92 -8.45 6.63 -0.59
C ARG A 92 -9.93 6.94 -0.65
N VAL A 93 -10.44 7.12 -1.86
CA VAL A 93 -11.82 7.54 -2.12
C VAL A 93 -12.51 6.47 -2.98
N TYR A 94 -13.67 5.99 -2.57
CA TYR A 94 -14.51 5.04 -3.30
C TYR A 94 -15.82 5.74 -3.71
N PRO A 95 -15.80 6.58 -4.76
CA PRO A 95 -16.88 7.53 -5.02
C PRO A 95 -18.12 6.89 -5.67
N PHE A 96 -18.08 5.60 -6.03
CA PHE A 96 -19.12 4.94 -6.78
C PHE A 96 -19.85 3.88 -5.94
N ASP A 97 -21.08 4.18 -5.51
CA ASP A 97 -21.92 3.21 -4.80
C ASP A 97 -22.18 1.94 -5.61
N LYS A 98 -22.26 2.07 -6.94
CA LYS A 98 -22.46 0.95 -7.87
C LYS A 98 -21.17 0.17 -8.19
N MET A 99 -20.00 0.71 -7.84
CA MET A 99 -18.70 0.07 -8.04
C MET A 99 -17.83 0.26 -6.78
N PRO A 100 -18.26 -0.25 -5.61
CA PRO A 100 -17.58 -0.01 -4.34
C PRO A 100 -16.18 -0.63 -4.27
N LYS A 101 -15.85 -1.48 -5.24
CA LYS A 101 -14.54 -2.11 -5.40
C LYS A 101 -13.51 -1.18 -6.03
N PHE A 102 -13.93 -0.14 -6.75
CA PHE A 102 -13.03 0.77 -7.45
C PHE A 102 -12.77 2.02 -6.62
N GLY A 103 -11.49 2.31 -6.36
CA GLY A 103 -11.04 3.44 -5.57
C GLY A 103 -10.10 4.36 -6.35
N PHE A 104 -10.06 5.61 -5.93
CA PHE A 104 -9.03 6.57 -6.29
C PHE A 104 -8.11 6.76 -5.09
N THR A 105 -6.81 6.88 -5.36
CA THR A 105 -5.80 7.12 -4.34
C THR A 105 -5.11 8.44 -4.62
N LEU A 106 -4.94 9.26 -3.59
CA LEU A 106 -4.01 10.39 -3.58
C LEU A 106 -2.99 10.08 -2.49
N GLU A 107 -1.71 10.21 -2.77
CA GLU A 107 -0.65 9.85 -1.84
C GLU A 107 0.46 10.89 -1.88
N LEU A 108 1.03 11.16 -0.71
CA LEU A 108 2.24 11.93 -0.54
C LEU A 108 3.26 11.02 0.16
N GLU A 109 4.23 10.53 -0.59
CA GLU A 109 5.25 9.62 -0.10
C GLU A 109 6.50 10.39 0.35
N ASN A 110 6.84 10.23 1.62
CA ASN A 110 8.06 10.79 2.22
C ASN A 110 9.12 9.70 2.20
N VAL A 111 10.21 9.94 1.46
CA VAL A 111 11.29 8.98 1.28
C VAL A 111 12.53 9.53 1.97
N PHE A 112 13.07 8.77 2.93
CA PHE A 112 14.25 9.11 3.71
C PHE A 112 15.36 8.10 3.41
N GLY A 113 16.43 8.55 2.77
CA GLY A 113 17.67 7.80 2.58
C GLY A 113 18.84 8.76 2.73
N ASP A 114 19.80 8.71 1.79
CA ASP A 114 20.86 9.72 1.67
C ASP A 114 20.30 11.13 1.46
N ASP A 115 19.24 11.22 0.66
CA ASP A 115 18.45 12.43 0.47
C ASP A 115 17.02 12.26 1.02
N TYR A 116 16.38 13.39 1.32
CA TYR A 116 14.95 13.45 1.60
C TYR A 116 14.19 13.83 0.32
N ILE A 117 13.27 12.98 -0.09
CA ILE A 117 12.45 13.18 -1.30
C ILE A 117 10.96 13.10 -0.93
N LEU A 118 10.18 14.03 -1.47
CA LEU A 118 8.74 14.07 -1.33
C LEU A 118 8.07 13.80 -2.67
N ILE A 119 7.29 12.72 -2.77
CA ILE A 119 6.74 12.23 -4.03
C ILE A 119 5.21 12.24 -3.97
N PRO A 120 4.55 13.22 -4.62
CA PRO A 120 3.10 13.21 -4.76
C PRO A 120 2.69 12.22 -5.86
N SER A 121 1.67 11.40 -5.59
CA SER A 121 1.10 10.52 -6.60
C SER A 121 -0.42 10.46 -6.52
N PHE A 122 -1.04 10.14 -7.65
CA PHE A 122 -2.45 9.80 -7.72
C PHE A 122 -2.60 8.48 -8.46
N GLY A 123 -3.66 7.74 -8.15
CA GLY A 123 -3.81 6.38 -8.66
C GLY A 123 -5.22 5.83 -8.57
N LEU A 124 -5.34 4.60 -9.03
CA LEU A 124 -6.56 3.81 -9.02
C LEU A 124 -6.30 2.56 -8.18
N SER A 125 -7.32 2.10 -7.46
CA SER A 125 -7.29 0.85 -6.73
C SER A 125 -8.50 -0.02 -7.04
N TYR A 126 -8.32 -1.32 -6.96
CA TYR A 126 -9.39 -2.30 -7.10
C TYR A 126 -9.33 -3.33 -5.97
N ARG A 127 -10.42 -3.45 -5.21
CA ARG A 127 -10.58 -4.42 -4.13
C ARG A 127 -11.34 -5.67 -4.63
N PHE A 128 -10.74 -6.83 -4.42
CA PHE A 128 -11.32 -8.13 -4.79
C PHE A 128 -12.34 -8.61 -3.75
#